data_AF-A0A3A8KLL1-F1
#
_entry.id   AF-A0A3A8KLL1-F1
#
_cell.length_a   1.000
_cell.length_b   1.000
_cell.length_c   1.000
_cell.angle_alpha   90.00
_cell.angle_beta   90.00
_cell.angle_gamma   90.00
#
_symmetry.space_group_name_H-M   'P 1'
#
loop_
_entity.id
_entity.type
_entity.pdbx_description
1 polymer ?
#
loop_
_entity_poly.entity_id
_entity_poly.type
_entity_poly.pdbx_seq_one_letter_code
_entity_poly.pdbx_strand_id
1 'polypeptide(L)'
;MIIRNTPVRQPLTSGTESTAARPAPTARNVVKDSFSSGGAAAAQRTGAVTGAPPGDHGKLMSEYLTGARPPPADFEQVMGYKPYAIQTPHGQRMQDPLGYASVPGKIGPDKEFDPAAKTHDYGYDLLRYYDRKGTPLKPEARKAADAQFRKDMFDYANDQKGTMAKFKYRAWAQIYATAVELNSRVQGYGPP
;
A
#
# COMPACT_ATOMS: atom_id res chain seq x y z
N MET A 1 39.46 15.96 -26.50
CA MET A 1 38.32 15.39 -27.24
C MET A 1 37.05 16.09 -26.78
N ILE A 2 36.47 16.93 -27.64
CA ILE A 2 35.29 17.75 -27.36
C ILE A 2 34.19 17.21 -28.27
N ILE A 3 33.14 16.61 -27.71
CA ILE A 3 31.98 16.10 -28.46
C ILE A 3 30.94 17.21 -28.50
N ARG A 4 30.67 17.75 -29.69
CA ARG A 4 29.61 18.75 -29.94
C ARG A 4 28.39 18.04 -30.51
N ASN A 5 27.24 18.23 -29.87
CA ASN A 5 25.94 17.68 -30.27
C ASN A 5 25.30 18.61 -31.33
N THR A 6 24.87 18.06 -32.46
CA THR A 6 24.22 18.79 -33.56
C THR A 6 22.69 18.75 -33.41
N PRO A 7 21.95 19.87 -33.57
CA PRO A 7 20.49 19.86 -33.49
C PRO A 7 19.83 19.41 -34.81
N VAL A 8 18.80 18.56 -34.69
CA VAL A 8 17.96 18.08 -35.80
C VAL A 8 16.84 19.10 -36.09
N ARG A 9 16.68 19.48 -37.36
CA ARG A 9 15.74 20.49 -37.87
C ARG A 9 14.44 19.80 -38.34
N GLN A 10 13.29 20.23 -37.82
CA GLN A 10 11.95 19.81 -38.32
C GLN A 10 11.54 20.63 -39.55
N PRO A 11 10.91 20.03 -40.58
CA PRO A 11 10.35 20.78 -41.69
C PRO A 11 8.92 21.28 -41.40
N LEU A 12 8.71 22.59 -41.64
CA LEU A 12 7.39 23.21 -41.81
C LEU A 12 6.83 22.83 -43.19
N THR A 13 5.56 22.44 -43.26
CA THR A 13 4.78 22.47 -44.50
C THR A 13 3.53 23.30 -44.30
N SER A 14 3.52 24.47 -44.95
CA SER A 14 2.37 25.34 -45.13
C SER A 14 1.69 24.98 -46.45
N GLY A 15 0.36 24.83 -46.46
CA GLY A 15 -0.43 24.61 -47.67
C GLY A 15 -1.87 25.08 -47.50
N THR A 16 -2.14 26.31 -47.93
CA THR A 16 -3.41 26.81 -48.48
C THR A 16 -3.64 26.09 -49.83
N GLU A 17 -4.83 25.70 -50.29
CA GLU A 17 -6.08 26.43 -50.53
C GLU A 17 -7.16 25.41 -51.00
N SER A 18 -8.44 25.71 -50.78
CA SER A 18 -9.47 25.80 -51.84
C SER A 18 -10.88 25.49 -51.33
N THR A 19 -11.70 26.53 -51.37
CA THR A 19 -13.15 26.57 -51.11
C THR A 19 -13.95 25.85 -52.18
N ALA A 20 -14.79 24.89 -51.77
CA ALA A 20 -15.94 24.43 -52.55
C ALA A 20 -17.20 24.41 -51.67
N ALA A 21 -18.30 24.91 -52.24
CA ALA A 21 -19.53 25.31 -51.57
C ALA A 21 -20.45 24.15 -51.12
N ARG A 22 -21.31 24.51 -50.16
CA ARG A 22 -22.25 23.73 -49.33
C ARG A 22 -23.46 23.17 -50.12
N PRO A 23 -24.09 22.08 -49.62
CA PRO A 23 -25.54 22.05 -49.47
C PRO A 23 -25.98 21.85 -48.00
N ALA A 24 -27.10 22.47 -47.65
CA ALA A 24 -27.71 22.52 -46.32
C ALA A 24 -28.47 21.21 -45.95
N PRO A 25 -28.91 21.02 -44.69
CA PRO A 25 -29.01 19.72 -44.03
C PRO A 25 -30.27 18.93 -44.38
N THR A 26 -30.15 17.61 -44.49
CA THR A 26 -31.29 16.70 -44.37
C THR A 26 -31.51 16.32 -42.91
N ALA A 27 -32.67 16.69 -42.38
CA ALA A 27 -33.14 16.32 -41.06
C ALA A 27 -33.12 14.80 -40.89
N ARG A 28 -32.39 14.31 -39.86
CA ARG A 28 -32.54 12.95 -39.37
C ARG A 28 -33.08 13.00 -37.95
N ASN A 29 -34.14 12.24 -37.76
CA ASN A 29 -35.05 12.23 -36.63
C ASN A 29 -34.34 12.06 -35.28
N VAL A 30 -34.74 12.89 -34.32
CA VAL A 30 -34.41 12.73 -32.91
C VAL A 30 -35.16 11.50 -32.39
N VAL A 31 -34.45 10.39 -32.20
CA VAL A 31 -34.96 9.28 -31.39
C VAL A 31 -34.77 9.65 -29.92
N LYS A 32 -35.90 9.76 -29.23
CA LYS A 32 -36.01 10.15 -27.83
C LYS A 32 -35.87 8.88 -26.99
N ASP A 33 -34.65 8.47 -26.67
CA ASP A 33 -34.44 7.33 -25.78
C ASP A 33 -34.87 7.72 -24.36
N SER A 34 -36.04 7.20 -24.00
CA SER A 34 -36.74 7.44 -22.76
C SER A 34 -36.14 6.56 -21.66
N PHE A 35 -35.07 7.03 -21.02
CA PHE A 35 -34.64 6.54 -19.71
C PHE A 35 -34.24 7.72 -18.83
N SER A 36 -35.24 8.41 -18.30
CA SER A 36 -35.09 9.11 -17.01
C SER A 36 -35.59 8.19 -15.92
N SER A 37 -34.67 7.63 -15.13
CA SER A 37 -34.80 7.46 -13.67
C SER A 37 -33.63 6.62 -13.14
N GLY A 38 -32.95 7.14 -12.11
CA GLY A 38 -32.06 6.34 -11.28
C GLY A 38 -30.58 6.40 -11.62
N GLY A 39 -30.06 7.57 -12.03
CA GLY A 39 -28.65 7.86 -11.87
C GLY A 39 -28.33 7.94 -10.37
N ALA A 40 -28.14 6.80 -9.72
CA ALA A 40 -27.42 6.72 -8.46
C ALA A 40 -26.00 7.19 -8.78
N ALA A 41 -25.78 8.50 -8.65
CA ALA A 41 -24.45 9.04 -8.52
C ALA A 41 -23.82 8.28 -7.35
N ALA A 42 -22.95 7.33 -7.68
CA ALA A 42 -21.91 6.89 -6.77
C ALA A 42 -21.05 8.13 -6.53
N ALA A 43 -21.52 8.99 -5.63
CA ALA A 43 -20.72 10.02 -5.01
C ALA A 43 -19.59 9.25 -4.35
N GLN A 44 -18.45 9.17 -5.06
CA GLN A 44 -17.16 8.90 -4.47
C GLN A 44 -17.07 9.85 -3.29
N ARG A 45 -17.29 9.32 -2.09
CA ARG A 45 -16.95 10.01 -0.86
C ARG A 45 -15.44 10.06 -0.83
N THR A 46 -14.85 11.00 -1.55
CA THR A 46 -13.56 11.61 -1.22
C THR A 46 -13.75 12.46 0.04
N GLY A 47 -14.32 11.85 1.09
CA GLY A 47 -14.28 12.44 2.42
C GLY A 47 -12.83 12.39 2.85
N ALA A 48 -12.24 13.54 3.14
CA ALA A 48 -11.01 13.60 3.91
C ALA A 48 -11.28 12.82 5.21
N VAL A 49 -10.87 11.57 5.26
CA VAL A 49 -10.95 10.74 6.47
C VAL A 49 -9.81 11.24 7.36
N THR A 50 -10.09 12.31 8.10
CA THR A 50 -9.09 12.98 8.93
C THR A 50 -8.80 12.22 10.22
N GLY A 51 -9.56 11.15 10.52
CA GLY A 51 -9.34 10.32 11.70
C GLY A 51 -9.66 8.84 11.51
N ALA A 52 -9.31 8.03 12.50
CA ALA A 52 -9.52 6.59 12.49
C ALA A 52 -10.98 6.22 12.16
N PRO A 53 -11.21 5.38 11.13
CA PRO A 53 -12.51 4.83 10.85
C PRO A 53 -13.07 4.10 12.08
N PRO A 54 -14.33 4.33 12.48
CA PRO A 54 -14.93 3.59 13.57
C PRO A 54 -15.02 2.10 13.24
N GLY A 55 -15.01 1.25 14.27
CA GLY A 55 -15.23 -0.19 14.15
C GLY A 55 -14.08 -1.04 14.69
N ASP A 56 -13.88 -2.20 14.06
CA ASP A 56 -12.81 -3.15 14.41
C ASP A 56 -11.47 -2.66 13.83
N HIS A 57 -10.61 -2.14 14.70
CA HIS A 57 -9.29 -1.63 14.31
C HIS A 57 -8.30 -2.76 13.95
N GLY A 58 -8.55 -4.00 14.39
CA GLY A 58 -7.78 -5.16 13.95
C GLY A 58 -8.09 -5.52 12.50
N LYS A 59 -9.38 -5.59 12.14
CA LYS A 59 -9.81 -5.78 10.74
C LYS A 59 -9.34 -4.63 9.85
N LEU A 60 -9.45 -3.39 10.33
CA LEU A 60 -8.94 -2.21 9.64
C LEU A 60 -7.45 -2.33 9.32
N MET A 61 -6.64 -2.73 10.32
CA MET A 61 -5.21 -2.92 10.12
C MET A 61 -4.94 -4.00 9.07
N SER A 62 -5.60 -5.17 9.17
CA SER A 62 -5.45 -6.24 8.19
C SER A 62 -5.79 -5.80 6.76
N GLU A 63 -6.82 -4.98 6.57
CA GLU A 63 -7.17 -4.42 5.25
C GLU A 63 -6.07 -3.53 4.68
N TYR A 64 -5.47 -2.67 5.51
CA TYR A 64 -4.33 -1.87 5.09
C TYR A 64 -3.12 -2.73 4.73
N LEU A 65 -2.76 -3.68 5.60
CA LEU A 65 -1.58 -4.54 5.39
C LEU A 65 -1.69 -5.43 4.16
N THR A 66 -2.90 -5.84 3.79
CA THR A 66 -3.15 -6.69 2.61
C THR A 66 -3.44 -5.91 1.32
N GLY A 67 -3.51 -4.57 1.39
CA GLY A 67 -3.86 -3.73 0.24
C GLY A 67 -5.35 -3.72 -0.12
N ALA A 68 -6.20 -4.45 0.63
CA ALA A 68 -7.66 -4.38 0.48
C ALA A 68 -8.21 -2.97 0.78
N ARG A 69 -7.44 -2.15 1.49
CA ARG A 69 -7.66 -0.72 1.69
C ARG A 69 -6.41 0.07 1.27
N PRO A 70 -6.55 1.12 0.45
CA PRO A 70 -5.41 1.97 0.08
C PRO A 70 -4.90 2.75 1.29
N PRO A 71 -3.62 3.18 1.31
CA PRO A 71 -3.11 4.06 2.35
C PRO A 71 -3.96 5.33 2.54
N PRO A 72 -4.02 5.92 3.74
CA PRO A 72 -4.64 7.24 3.93
C PRO A 72 -4.10 8.26 2.92
N ALA A 73 -4.96 9.14 2.40
CA ALA A 73 -4.63 10.01 1.28
C ALA A 73 -3.47 10.98 1.56
N ASP A 74 -3.36 11.44 2.80
CA ASP A 74 -2.30 12.31 3.32
C ASP A 74 -1.19 11.54 4.05
N PHE A 75 -1.16 10.19 3.96
CA PHE A 75 -0.15 9.38 4.63
C PHE A 75 1.27 9.77 4.22
N GLU A 76 1.53 9.96 2.92
CA GLU A 76 2.84 10.37 2.42
C GLU A 76 3.28 11.73 2.96
N GLN A 77 2.34 12.67 3.11
CA GLN A 77 2.62 14.00 3.67
C GLN A 77 2.95 13.91 5.17
N VAL A 78 2.31 13.01 5.90
CA VAL A 78 2.46 12.87 7.37
C VAL A 78 3.64 11.96 7.76
N MET A 79 3.89 10.91 6.97
CA MET A 79 4.89 9.87 7.27
C MET A 79 6.17 10.00 6.42
N GLY A 80 6.14 10.78 5.33
CA GLY A 80 7.33 11.10 4.53
C GLY A 80 7.71 10.05 3.49
N TYR A 81 6.86 9.05 3.24
CA TYR A 81 7.07 8.07 2.18
C TYR A 81 5.75 7.54 1.61
N LYS A 82 5.80 6.98 0.41
CA LYS A 82 4.69 6.31 -0.23
C LYS A 82 4.80 4.78 -0.04
N PRO A 83 3.85 4.14 0.66
CA PRO A 83 3.80 2.68 0.75
C PRO A 83 3.60 2.07 -0.64
N TYR A 84 4.13 0.87 -0.86
CA TYR A 84 3.94 0.12 -2.10
C TYR A 84 3.46 -1.30 -1.84
N ALA A 85 2.75 -1.84 -2.82
CA ALA A 85 2.25 -3.21 -2.77
C ALA A 85 3.28 -4.18 -3.37
N ILE A 86 3.44 -5.34 -2.74
CA ILE A 86 4.10 -6.51 -3.33
C ILE A 86 3.12 -7.68 -3.39
N GLN A 87 3.34 -8.56 -4.36
CA GLN A 87 2.66 -9.85 -4.41
C GLN A 87 3.55 -10.91 -3.75
N THR A 88 3.05 -11.57 -2.72
CA THR A 88 3.68 -12.75 -2.13
C THR A 88 2.94 -14.02 -2.58
N PRO A 89 3.52 -15.22 -2.40
CA PRO A 89 2.78 -16.47 -2.59
C PRO A 89 1.52 -16.58 -1.70
N HIS A 90 1.48 -15.83 -0.58
CA HIS A 90 0.41 -15.83 0.42
C HIS A 90 -0.48 -14.57 0.36
N GLY A 91 -0.54 -13.95 -0.82
CA GLY A 91 -1.36 -12.76 -1.10
C GLY A 91 -0.58 -11.45 -1.15
N GLN A 92 -1.28 -10.36 -1.42
CA GLN A 92 -0.70 -9.03 -1.50
C GLN A 92 -0.30 -8.52 -0.10
N ARG A 93 0.78 -7.74 -0.04
CA ARG A 93 1.22 -7.02 1.16
C ARG A 93 1.59 -5.58 0.82
N MET A 94 1.21 -4.64 1.68
CA MET A 94 1.71 -3.27 1.65
C MET A 94 3.00 -3.17 2.46
N GLN A 95 3.95 -2.34 2.03
CA GLN A 95 5.28 -2.22 2.60
C GLN A 95 5.72 -0.77 2.79
N ASP A 96 6.46 -0.55 3.86
CA ASP A 96 7.35 0.59 4.05
C ASP A 96 8.64 0.36 3.25
N PRO A 97 8.98 1.21 2.25
CA PRO A 97 10.24 1.10 1.51
C PRO A 97 11.50 1.34 2.35
N LEU A 98 11.36 2.02 3.49
CA LEU A 98 12.45 2.34 4.41
C LEU A 98 12.55 1.36 5.58
N GLY A 99 11.55 0.50 5.75
CA GLY A 99 11.50 -0.53 6.78
C GLY A 99 12.57 -1.61 6.59
N TYR A 100 12.91 -2.30 7.66
CA TYR A 100 13.88 -3.39 7.63
C TYR A 100 13.75 -4.30 8.84
N ALA A 101 14.13 -5.57 8.66
CA ALA A 101 14.18 -6.50 9.78
C ALA A 101 15.29 -6.09 10.76
N SER A 102 14.89 -5.59 11.93
CA SER A 102 15.83 -5.31 13.02
C SER A 102 16.14 -6.60 13.79
N VAL A 103 17.43 -6.87 14.00
CA VAL A 103 17.91 -8.06 14.72
C VAL A 103 18.84 -7.65 15.85
N PRO A 104 18.63 -8.19 17.07
CA PRO A 104 19.65 -8.13 18.11
C PRO A 104 20.95 -8.74 17.60
N GLY A 105 22.01 -7.92 17.50
CA GLY A 105 23.35 -8.35 17.12
C GLY A 105 23.57 -8.74 15.66
N LYS A 106 22.59 -8.56 14.74
CA LYS A 106 22.71 -8.93 13.31
C LYS A 106 22.98 -10.42 13.01
N ILE A 107 22.57 -11.32 13.90
CA ILE A 107 22.85 -12.78 13.77
C ILE A 107 21.67 -13.54 13.11
N GLY A 108 20.53 -12.89 12.89
CA GLY A 108 19.31 -13.50 12.35
C GLY A 108 19.11 -13.35 10.84
N PRO A 109 18.06 -13.98 10.28
CA PRO A 109 17.71 -13.95 8.85
C PRO A 109 17.08 -12.61 8.45
N ASP A 110 17.86 -11.54 8.50
CA ASP A 110 17.44 -10.17 8.23
C ASP A 110 16.92 -10.00 6.79
N LYS A 111 17.68 -10.48 5.80
CA LYS A 111 17.31 -10.38 4.39
C LYS A 111 16.08 -11.21 4.05
N GLU A 112 15.97 -12.41 4.63
CA GLU A 112 14.84 -13.29 4.37
C GLU A 112 13.54 -12.79 4.99
N PHE A 113 13.61 -12.14 6.15
CA PHE A 113 12.45 -11.56 6.82
C PHE A 113 12.21 -10.09 6.48
N ASP A 114 13.08 -9.45 5.70
CA ASP A 114 12.94 -8.06 5.24
C ASP A 114 11.55 -7.76 4.65
N PRO A 115 10.96 -8.61 3.78
CA PRO A 115 9.63 -8.34 3.27
C PRO A 115 8.54 -8.35 4.36
N ALA A 116 8.63 -9.25 5.33
CA ALA A 116 7.68 -9.33 6.44
C ALA A 116 7.85 -8.12 7.38
N ALA A 117 9.09 -7.73 7.64
CA ALA A 117 9.42 -6.57 8.48
C ALA A 117 8.91 -5.26 7.86
N LYS A 118 9.12 -5.04 6.57
CA LYS A 118 8.58 -3.86 5.86
C LYS A 118 7.07 -3.73 5.92
N THR A 119 6.35 -4.85 5.90
CA THR A 119 4.89 -4.85 6.11
C THR A 119 4.52 -4.56 7.56
N HIS A 120 5.28 -5.10 8.51
CA HIS A 120 5.11 -4.82 9.94
C HIS A 120 5.34 -3.34 10.28
N ASP A 121 6.42 -2.76 9.76
CA ASP A 121 6.78 -1.35 9.92
C ASP A 121 5.71 -0.44 9.34
N TYR A 122 5.17 -0.77 8.16
CA TYR A 122 4.01 -0.05 7.60
C TYR A 122 2.79 -0.10 8.54
N GLY A 123 2.53 -1.25 9.17
CA GLY A 123 1.48 -1.37 10.19
C GLY A 123 1.72 -0.47 11.41
N TYR A 124 2.96 -0.39 11.87
CA TYR A 124 3.35 0.49 12.97
C TYR A 124 3.26 1.97 12.59
N ASP A 125 3.58 2.30 11.36
CA ASP A 125 3.43 3.65 10.84
C ASP A 125 1.97 4.08 10.70
N LEU A 126 1.05 3.16 10.42
CA LEU A 126 -0.37 3.45 10.51
C LEU A 126 -0.81 3.76 11.95
N LEU A 127 -0.27 3.06 12.96
CA LEU A 127 -0.53 3.40 14.37
C LEU A 127 -0.04 4.82 14.69
N ARG A 128 1.19 5.15 14.30
CA ARG A 128 1.78 6.49 14.49
C ARG A 128 1.02 7.56 13.73
N TYR A 129 0.62 7.27 12.50
CA TYR A 129 -0.17 8.18 11.66
C TYR A 129 -1.47 8.57 12.38
N TYR A 130 -2.26 7.58 12.82
CA TYR A 130 -3.54 7.85 13.47
C TYR A 130 -3.40 8.53 14.84
N ASP A 131 -2.32 8.25 15.56
CA ASP A 131 -1.95 8.96 16.78
C ASP A 131 -1.64 10.44 16.51
N ARG A 132 -0.82 10.75 15.50
CA ARG A 132 -0.52 12.13 15.05
C ARG A 132 -1.77 12.90 14.60
N LYS A 133 -2.77 12.20 14.05
CA LYS A 133 -4.07 12.77 13.66
C LYS A 133 -5.01 12.97 14.85
N GLY A 134 -4.62 12.61 16.08
CA GLY A 134 -5.43 12.74 17.29
C GLY A 134 -6.55 11.71 17.39
N THR A 135 -6.47 10.61 16.63
CA THR A 135 -7.49 9.54 16.62
C THR A 135 -6.80 8.17 16.68
N PRO A 136 -6.09 7.87 17.77
CA PRO A 136 -5.28 6.67 17.87
C PRO A 136 -6.11 5.40 17.62
N LEU A 137 -5.51 4.45 16.91
CA LEU A 137 -6.10 3.13 16.77
C LEU A 137 -6.08 2.41 18.13
N LYS A 138 -6.98 1.45 18.27
CA LYS A 138 -7.15 0.66 19.48
C LYS A 138 -6.11 -0.47 19.49
N PRO A 139 -5.79 -1.06 20.66
CA PRO A 139 -4.81 -2.14 20.80
C PRO A 139 -4.92 -3.30 19.79
N GLU A 140 -6.13 -3.59 19.31
CA GLU A 140 -6.39 -4.65 18.33
C GLU A 140 -5.67 -4.40 16.99
N ALA A 141 -5.43 -3.14 16.61
CA ALA A 141 -4.67 -2.81 15.41
C ALA A 141 -3.22 -3.26 15.52
N ARG A 142 -2.54 -2.97 16.64
CA ARG A 142 -1.16 -3.42 16.85
C ARG A 142 -1.06 -4.94 16.90
N LYS A 143 -1.99 -5.59 17.60
CA LYS A 143 -2.07 -7.06 17.63
C LYS A 143 -2.25 -7.66 16.24
N ALA A 144 -3.07 -7.05 15.39
CA ALA A 144 -3.24 -7.49 14.01
C ALA A 144 -1.95 -7.33 13.18
N ALA A 145 -1.21 -6.22 13.35
CA ALA A 145 0.09 -6.04 12.70
C ALA A 145 1.11 -7.09 13.16
N ASP A 146 1.24 -7.31 14.47
CA ASP A 146 2.15 -8.31 15.04
C ASP A 146 1.77 -9.74 14.61
N ALA A 147 0.47 -10.05 14.52
CA ALA A 147 -0.02 -11.33 14.04
C ALA A 147 0.28 -11.56 12.55
N GLN A 148 0.12 -10.53 11.71
CA GLN A 148 0.46 -10.58 10.29
C GLN A 148 1.97 -10.78 10.09
N PHE A 149 2.80 -10.07 10.87
CA PHE A 149 4.26 -10.25 10.84
C PHE A 149 4.67 -11.68 11.20
N ARG A 150 4.12 -12.21 12.30
CA ARG A 150 4.31 -13.61 12.69
C ARG A 150 3.90 -14.55 11.55
N LYS A 151 2.71 -14.35 10.97
CA LYS A 151 2.20 -15.19 9.88
C LYS A 151 3.16 -15.21 8.70
N ASP A 152 3.59 -14.04 8.21
CA ASP A 152 4.44 -13.95 7.02
C ASP A 152 5.82 -14.60 7.23
N MET A 153 6.42 -14.50 8.43
CA MET A 153 7.66 -15.20 8.75
C MET A 153 7.48 -16.73 8.81
N PHE A 154 6.36 -17.21 9.38
CA PHE A 154 6.08 -18.65 9.43
C PHE A 154 5.75 -19.21 8.04
N ASP A 155 5.04 -18.45 7.21
CA ASP A 155 4.78 -18.78 5.82
C ASP A 155 6.10 -18.92 5.04
N TYR A 156 6.99 -17.92 5.15
CA TYR A 156 8.34 -18.00 4.57
C TYR A 156 9.08 -19.26 5.01
N ALA A 157 9.04 -19.56 6.32
CA ALA A 157 9.72 -20.73 6.87
C ALA A 157 9.13 -22.06 6.36
N ASN A 158 7.82 -22.13 6.15
CA ASN A 158 7.14 -23.32 5.66
C ASN A 158 7.37 -23.57 4.16
N ASP A 159 7.62 -22.51 3.40
CA ASP A 159 7.93 -22.55 1.96
C ASP A 159 9.37 -23.04 1.66
N GLN A 160 10.24 -23.09 2.67
CA GLN A 160 11.62 -23.50 2.47
C GLN A 160 11.75 -24.96 2.05
N LYS A 161 12.72 -25.23 1.17
CA LYS A 161 13.05 -26.60 0.75
C LYS A 161 13.92 -27.27 1.82
N GLY A 162 13.54 -28.49 2.20
CA GLY A 162 14.31 -29.30 3.15
C GLY A 162 14.01 -29.01 4.63
N THR A 163 13.99 -30.08 5.42
CA THR A 163 13.57 -30.06 6.83
C THR A 163 14.41 -29.14 7.71
N MET A 164 15.73 -29.09 7.47
CA MET A 164 16.64 -28.26 8.26
C MET A 164 16.41 -26.76 8.04
N ALA A 165 16.18 -26.32 6.80
CA ALA A 165 15.85 -24.93 6.51
C ALA A 165 14.51 -24.54 7.16
N LYS A 166 13.47 -25.37 6.99
CA LYS A 166 12.17 -25.14 7.65
C LYS A 166 12.32 -24.97 9.15
N PHE A 167 13.05 -25.88 9.80
CA PHE A 167 13.31 -25.79 11.24
C PHE A 167 14.04 -24.51 11.62
N LYS A 168 15.13 -24.16 10.92
CA LYS A 168 15.91 -22.93 11.14
C LYS A 168 15.04 -21.68 11.09
N TYR A 169 14.28 -21.48 10.02
CA TYR A 169 13.48 -20.27 9.86
C TYR A 169 12.25 -20.25 10.78
N ARG A 170 11.68 -21.40 11.14
CA ARG A 170 10.61 -21.45 12.16
C ARG A 170 11.12 -21.04 13.54
N ALA A 171 12.33 -21.47 13.90
CA ALA A 171 12.95 -21.06 15.16
C ALA A 171 13.15 -19.54 15.21
N TRP A 172 13.71 -18.96 14.14
CA TRP A 172 13.85 -17.50 14.03
C TRP A 172 12.51 -16.77 14.01
N ALA A 173 11.52 -17.24 13.25
CA ALA A 173 10.18 -16.65 13.23
C ALA A 173 9.56 -16.60 14.65
N GLN A 174 9.77 -17.66 15.44
CA GLN A 174 9.33 -17.69 16.83
C GLN A 174 10.06 -16.67 17.71
N ILE A 175 11.38 -16.52 17.55
CA ILE A 175 12.19 -15.54 18.30
C ILE A 175 11.70 -14.12 18.01
N TYR A 176 11.59 -13.74 16.73
CA TYR A 176 11.12 -12.41 16.34
C TYR A 176 9.69 -12.13 16.85
N ALA A 177 8.76 -13.07 16.63
CA ALA A 177 7.38 -12.89 17.08
C ALA A 177 7.28 -12.75 18.60
N THR A 178 8.11 -13.47 19.36
CA THR A 178 8.14 -13.37 20.82
C THR A 178 8.72 -12.02 21.26
N ALA A 179 9.81 -11.56 20.64
CA ALA A 179 10.42 -10.27 20.95
C ALA A 179 9.44 -9.11 20.69
N VAL A 180 8.77 -9.12 19.55
CA VAL A 180 7.77 -8.10 19.19
C VAL A 180 6.59 -8.14 20.16
N GLU A 181 6.02 -9.32 20.45
CA GLU A 181 4.89 -9.45 21.38
C GLU A 181 5.24 -8.94 22.79
N LEU A 182 6.45 -9.25 23.29
CA LEU A 182 6.91 -8.74 24.58
C LEU A 182 7.04 -7.20 24.57
N ASN A 183 7.64 -6.64 23.50
CA ASN A 183 7.74 -5.19 23.34
C ASN A 183 6.34 -4.53 23.27
N SER A 184 5.42 -5.13 22.51
CA SER A 184 4.04 -4.66 22.40
C SER A 184 3.31 -4.67 23.75
N ARG A 185 3.53 -5.68 24.59
CA ARG A 185 2.99 -5.71 25.96
C ARG A 185 3.54 -4.59 26.83
N VAL A 186 4.85 -4.37 26.80
CA VAL A 186 5.49 -3.27 27.55
C VAL A 186 4.92 -1.91 27.13
N GLN A 187 4.59 -1.75 25.85
CA GLN A 187 4.03 -0.52 25.30
C GLN A 187 2.48 -0.46 25.35
N GLY A 188 1.83 -1.40 26.06
CA GLY A 188 0.36 -1.42 26.17
C GLY A 188 -0.38 -1.59 24.85
N TYR A 189 0.29 -2.13 23.82
CA TYR A 189 -0.18 -2.24 22.44
C TYR A 189 -0.52 -0.89 21.76
N GLY A 190 0.06 0.22 22.23
CA GLY A 190 -0.08 1.54 21.61
C GLY A 190 0.82 1.75 20.38
N PRO A 191 0.91 2.98 19.84
CA PRO A 191 1.91 3.34 18.84
C PRO A 191 3.34 3.18 19.40
N PRO A 192 4.29 2.62 18.62
CA PRO A 192 5.69 2.46 19.02
C PRO A 192 6.56 3.68 18.75
#